data_AF-A0AAV6LB26-F1
#
_entry.id   AF-A0AAV6LB26-F1
#
_cell.length_a   1.000
_cell.length_b   1.000
_cell.length_c   1.000
_cell.angle_alpha   90.00
_cell.angle_beta   90.00
_cell.angle_gamma   90.00
#
_symmetry.space_group_name_H-M   'P 1'
#
loop_
_entity.id
_entity.type
_entity.pdbx_description
1 polymer ?
#
loop_
_entity_poly.entity_id
_entity_poly.type
_entity_poly.pdbx_seq_one_letter_code
_entity_poly.pdbx_strand_id
1 'polypeptide(L)'
;MDRSWMDIRNRRHPLYIEGVKEFIKFAIDHMPPSETLIWCPCIRCNNFNKMTPDEVEEHMYAWGVVVAYNRWVYHGEEFDQENNGHGNTNIEEESITVDAMQEILDDVRAEQFTNDWTDCSTIDGDHLEHGDTILE
;
A
#
# COMPACT_ATOMS: atom_id res chain seq x y z
N MET A 1 4.65 13.70 -15.63
CA MET A 1 3.24 14.05 -15.95
C MET A 1 2.72 15.03 -14.91
N ASP A 2 1.85 15.98 -15.27
CA ASP A 2 1.21 16.85 -14.27
C ASP A 2 0.23 16.04 -13.41
N ARG A 3 0.24 16.27 -12.09
CA ARG A 3 -0.61 15.60 -11.10
C ARG A 3 -1.45 16.56 -10.28
N SER A 4 -1.35 17.87 -10.55
CA SER A 4 -2.13 18.90 -9.87
C SER A 4 -3.65 18.68 -9.97
N TRP A 5 -4.09 17.98 -11.02
CA TRP A 5 -5.48 17.60 -11.22
C TRP A 5 -6.01 16.65 -10.13
N MET A 6 -5.15 15.85 -9.50
CA MET A 6 -5.55 14.88 -8.47
C MET A 6 -6.09 15.58 -7.22
N ASP A 7 -5.61 16.79 -6.93
CA ASP A 7 -6.07 17.63 -5.81
C ASP A 7 -7.41 18.34 -6.06
N ILE A 8 -7.94 18.29 -7.29
CA ILE A 8 -9.18 18.98 -7.65
C ILE A 8 -10.39 18.23 -7.09
N ARG A 9 -11.04 18.83 -6.09
CA ARG A 9 -12.23 18.25 -5.43
C ARG A 9 -13.46 18.12 -6.35
N ASN A 10 -13.60 19.02 -7.31
CA ASN A 10 -14.73 18.98 -8.25
C ASN A 10 -14.39 18.03 -9.42
N ARG A 11 -14.94 16.81 -9.38
CA ARG A 11 -14.71 15.78 -10.41
C ARG A 11 -15.28 16.10 -11.79
N ARG A 12 -16.10 17.16 -11.90
CA ARG A 12 -16.59 17.68 -13.19
C ARG A 12 -15.74 18.82 -13.72
N HIS A 13 -14.70 19.22 -13.00
CA HIS A 13 -13.78 20.26 -13.44
C HIS A 13 -13.02 19.78 -14.68
N PRO A 14 -12.85 20.60 -15.72
CA PRO A 14 -12.19 20.19 -16.96
C PRO A 14 -10.79 19.59 -16.75
N LEU A 15 -9.97 20.19 -15.87
CA LEU A 15 -8.63 19.66 -15.55
C LEU A 15 -8.68 18.30 -14.85
N TYR A 16 -9.71 18.03 -14.03
CA TYR A 16 -9.87 16.72 -13.42
C TYR A 16 -10.19 15.67 -14.48
N ILE A 17 -11.13 15.98 -15.37
CA ILE A 17 -11.54 15.10 -16.47
C ILE A 17 -10.35 14.81 -17.39
N GLU A 18 -9.59 15.84 -17.77
CA GLU A 18 -8.43 15.67 -18.62
C GLU A 18 -7.35 14.82 -17.93
N GLY A 19 -7.07 15.10 -16.65
CA GLY A 19 -6.10 14.32 -15.88
C GLY A 19 -6.48 12.84 -15.73
N VAL A 20 -7.77 12.53 -15.57
CA VAL A 20 -8.26 11.14 -15.58
C VAL A 20 -7.98 10.48 -16.94
N LYS A 21 -8.28 11.15 -18.05
CA LYS A 21 -8.01 10.60 -19.40
C LYS A 21 -6.53 10.38 -19.65
N GLU A 22 -5.69 11.33 -19.23
CA GLU A 22 -4.23 11.21 -19.31
C GLU A 22 -3.72 10.02 -18.50
N PHE A 23 -4.24 9.83 -17.28
CA PHE A 23 -3.93 8.68 -16.45
C PHE A 23 -4.34 7.36 -17.10
N ILE A 24 -5.57 7.27 -17.63
CA ILE A 24 -6.07 6.05 -18.28
C ILE A 24 -5.22 5.70 -19.50
N LYS A 25 -4.91 6.71 -20.33
CA LYS A 25 -4.01 6.52 -21.48
C LYS A 25 -2.65 6.01 -21.04
N PHE A 26 -2.05 6.62 -20.02
CA PHE A 26 -0.77 6.17 -19.48
C PHE A 26 -0.84 4.71 -19.01
N ALA A 27 -1.88 4.36 -18.25
CA ALA A 27 -2.06 3.01 -17.73
C ALA A 27 -2.19 1.96 -18.85
N ILE A 28 -2.88 2.29 -19.94
CA ILE A 28 -3.01 1.42 -21.12
C ILE A 28 -1.67 1.31 -21.85
N ASP A 29 -0.98 2.42 -22.08
CA ASP A 29 0.30 2.46 -22.82
C ASP A 29 1.39 1.62 -22.12
N HIS A 30 1.31 1.47 -20.81
CA HIS A 30 2.25 0.67 -19.99
C HIS A 30 1.70 -0.71 -19.59
N MET A 31 0.50 -1.07 -20.06
CA MET A 31 -0.12 -2.37 -19.76
C MET A 31 0.53 -3.48 -20.61
N PRO A 32 0.86 -4.65 -20.02
CA PRO A 32 1.35 -5.79 -20.79
C PRO A 32 0.33 -6.20 -21.88
N PRO A 33 0.78 -6.60 -23.09
CA PRO A 33 -0.13 -6.99 -24.17
C PRO A 33 -1.06 -8.16 -23.86
N SER A 34 -0.73 -8.97 -22.84
CA SER A 34 -1.54 -10.10 -22.38
C SER A 34 -2.66 -9.70 -21.40
N GLU A 35 -2.62 -8.47 -20.88
CA GLU A 35 -3.56 -7.98 -19.88
C GLU A 35 -4.62 -7.08 -20.52
N THR A 36 -5.80 -7.02 -19.89
CA THR A 36 -6.91 -6.13 -20.30
C THR A 36 -7.46 -5.30 -19.15
N LEU A 37 -6.90 -5.49 -17.94
CA LEU A 37 -7.36 -4.86 -16.72
C LEU A 37 -6.21 -4.09 -16.07
N ILE A 38 -6.51 -2.91 -15.54
CA ILE A 38 -5.56 -2.04 -14.83
C ILE A 38 -6.00 -1.90 -13.36
N TRP A 39 -5.06 -1.54 -12.48
CA TRP A 39 -5.38 -1.30 -11.08
C TRP A 39 -6.22 -0.03 -10.93
N CYS A 40 -7.29 -0.08 -10.14
CA CYS A 40 -8.16 1.07 -9.94
C CYS A 40 -7.62 1.97 -8.81
N PRO A 41 -7.14 3.20 -9.08
CA PRO A 41 -6.60 4.11 -8.06
C PRO A 41 -7.69 4.93 -7.37
N CYS A 42 -8.97 4.62 -7.60
CA CYS A 42 -10.05 5.38 -6.99
C CYS A 42 -10.05 5.21 -5.46
N ILE A 43 -10.66 6.15 -4.75
CA ILE A 43 -10.68 6.14 -3.26
C ILE A 43 -11.27 4.84 -2.70
N ARG A 44 -12.19 4.18 -3.40
CA ARG A 44 -12.80 2.92 -2.95
C ARG A 44 -11.93 1.69 -3.17
N CYS A 45 -11.22 1.65 -4.30
CA CYS A 45 -10.43 0.49 -4.68
C CYS A 45 -9.00 0.58 -4.15
N ASN A 46 -8.44 1.78 -4.01
CA ASN A 46 -7.09 2.04 -3.50
C ASN A 46 -6.00 1.13 -4.10
N ASN A 47 -6.05 0.91 -5.42
CA ASN A 47 -5.18 0.01 -6.17
C ASN A 47 -5.24 -1.48 -5.74
N PHE A 48 -6.31 -1.95 -5.09
CA PHE A 48 -6.49 -3.37 -4.72
C PHE A 48 -7.37 -4.17 -5.69
N ASN A 49 -8.02 -3.51 -6.65
CA ASN A 49 -8.89 -4.17 -7.63
C ASN A 49 -8.41 -3.85 -9.04
N LYS A 50 -8.30 -4.87 -9.87
CA LYS A 50 -8.14 -4.71 -11.33
C LYS A 50 -9.49 -4.65 -12.01
N MET A 51 -9.66 -3.71 -12.92
CA MET A 51 -10.89 -3.47 -13.67
C MET A 51 -10.53 -3.03 -15.10
N THR A 52 -11.50 -3.02 -16.00
CA THR A 52 -11.28 -2.49 -17.35
C THR A 52 -10.97 -0.98 -17.28
N PRO A 53 -10.23 -0.41 -18.25
CA PRO A 53 -9.95 1.02 -18.28
C PRO A 53 -11.21 1.90 -18.18
N ASP A 54 -12.29 1.49 -18.84
CA ASP A 54 -13.58 2.19 -18.82
C ASP A 54 -14.20 2.19 -17.42
N GLU A 55 -14.18 1.05 -16.72
CA GLU A 55 -14.66 0.96 -15.33
C GLU A 55 -13.80 1.80 -14.37
N VAL A 56 -12.48 1.82 -14.57
CA VAL A 56 -11.58 2.66 -13.77
C VAL A 56 -11.87 4.13 -14.00
N GLU A 57 -12.08 4.55 -15.24
CA GLU A 57 -12.48 5.92 -15.59
C GLU A 57 -13.80 6.31 -14.88
N GLU A 58 -14.82 5.46 -14.95
CA GLU A 58 -16.10 5.68 -14.24
C GLU A 58 -15.90 5.83 -12.73
N HIS A 59 -15.11 4.95 -12.12
CA HIS A 59 -14.80 4.97 -10.70
C HIS A 59 -14.07 6.24 -10.27
N MET A 60 -13.16 6.75 -11.10
CA MET A 60 -12.46 8.01 -10.83
C MET A 60 -13.42 9.20 -10.89
N TYR A 61 -14.38 9.22 -11.82
CA TYR A 61 -15.43 10.25 -11.84
C TYR A 61 -16.42 10.15 -10.68
N ALA A 62 -16.74 8.93 -10.23
CA ALA A 62 -17.70 8.67 -9.17
C ALA A 62 -17.13 8.92 -7.77
N TRP A 63 -15.91 8.48 -7.50
CA TRP A 63 -15.33 8.49 -6.15
C TRP A 63 -14.08 9.34 -6.02
N GLY A 64 -13.44 9.71 -7.12
CA GLY A 64 -12.18 10.43 -7.10
C GLY A 64 -10.99 9.50 -7.01
N VAL A 65 -9.80 10.08 -7.19
CA VAL A 65 -8.52 9.37 -7.11
C VAL A 65 -7.91 9.52 -5.72
N VAL A 66 -7.14 8.53 -5.28
CA VAL A 66 -6.33 8.64 -4.06
C VAL A 66 -5.21 9.66 -4.31
N VAL A 67 -5.31 10.84 -3.71
CA VAL A 67 -4.34 11.94 -3.89
C VAL A 67 -2.92 11.55 -3.47
N ALA A 68 -2.78 10.70 -2.44
CA ALA A 68 -1.50 10.18 -2.01
C ALA A 68 -0.83 9.23 -3.03
N TYR A 69 -1.57 8.75 -4.03
CA TYR A 69 -1.06 7.93 -5.11
C TYR A 69 -0.39 8.80 -6.20
N ASN A 70 0.59 9.59 -5.78
CA ASN A 70 1.29 10.58 -6.60
C ASN A 70 2.39 9.98 -7.50
N ARG A 71 2.59 8.67 -7.43
CA ARG A 71 3.45 7.89 -8.33
C ARG A 71 2.67 6.67 -8.79
N TRP A 72 2.57 6.48 -10.09
CA TRP A 72 1.76 5.44 -10.69
C TRP A 72 2.53 4.13 -10.82
N VAL A 73 3.10 3.68 -9.69
CA VAL A 73 3.98 2.49 -9.61
C VAL A 73 3.27 1.20 -10.04
N TYR A 74 1.95 1.08 -9.82
CA TYR A 74 1.17 -0.06 -10.30
C TYR A 74 0.86 0.01 -11.80
N HIS A 75 1.20 1.12 -12.46
CA HIS A 75 0.97 1.37 -13.88
C HIS A 75 2.27 1.58 -14.65
N GLY A 76 3.42 1.17 -14.09
CA GLY A 76 4.70 1.19 -14.80
C GLY A 76 5.43 2.52 -14.78
N GLU A 77 5.07 3.46 -13.90
CA GLU A 77 5.91 4.65 -13.69
C GLU A 77 7.25 4.24 -13.06
N GLU A 78 8.34 4.51 -13.79
CA GLU A 78 9.69 4.22 -13.34
C GLU A 78 10.09 5.08 -12.12
N PHE A 79 11.13 4.65 -11.42
CA PHE A 79 11.78 5.51 -10.43
C PHE A 79 12.76 6.39 -11.19
N ASP A 80 12.56 7.71 -11.12
CA ASP A 80 13.64 8.63 -11.43
C ASP A 80 14.77 8.29 -10.45
N GLN A 81 15.81 7.63 -10.95
CA GLN A 81 17.10 7.61 -10.28
C GLN A 81 17.64 9.02 -10.37
N GLU A 82 17.13 9.92 -9.53
CA GLU A 82 17.90 11.08 -9.17
C GLU A 82 19.23 10.53 -8.68
N ASN A 83 20.29 10.81 -9.45
CA ASN A 83 21.68 10.62 -9.09
C ASN A 83 22.00 11.49 -7.86
N ASN A 84 21.35 11.20 -6.74
CA ASN A 84 21.83 11.56 -5.42
C ASN A 84 23.08 10.71 -5.25
N GLY A 85 24.24 11.32 -5.52
CA GLY A 85 25.55 10.71 -5.46
C GLY A 85 25.87 10.05 -4.13
N HIS A 86 25.25 8.90 -3.86
CA HIS A 86 25.76 7.86 -3.01
C HIS A 86 26.62 7.04 -3.93
N GLY A 87 27.92 7.36 -3.87
CA GLY A 87 28.91 6.92 -4.82
C GLY A 87 28.86 5.41 -5.05
N ASN A 88 29.39 5.00 -6.20
CA ASN A 88 29.79 3.63 -6.44
C ASN A 88 30.55 3.09 -5.21
N THR A 89 29.86 2.46 -4.27
CA THR A 89 30.48 1.40 -3.52
C THR A 89 30.50 0.27 -4.52
N ASN A 90 31.67 0.05 -5.12
CA ASN A 90 32.02 -1.27 -5.61
C ASN A 90 31.87 -2.19 -4.39
N ILE A 91 30.67 -2.69 -4.16
CA ILE A 91 30.44 -3.78 -3.23
C ILE A 91 31.02 -4.96 -4.00
N GLU A 92 32.30 -5.22 -3.76
CA GLU A 92 32.82 -6.56 -3.92
C GLU A 92 31.84 -7.44 -3.14
N GLU A 93 31.18 -8.33 -3.86
CA GLU A 93 30.20 -9.26 -3.32
C GLU A 93 30.95 -10.23 -2.40
N GLU A 94 31.33 -9.77 -1.21
CA GLU A 94 31.80 -10.63 -0.14
C GLU A 94 30.58 -11.43 0.30
N SER A 95 30.52 -12.66 -0.22
CA SER A 95 29.53 -13.63 0.18
C SER A 95 29.63 -13.81 1.69
N ILE A 96 28.59 -13.42 2.42
CA ILE A 96 28.45 -13.74 3.84
C ILE A 96 28.46 -15.26 3.95
N THR A 97 29.49 -15.82 4.60
CA THR A 97 29.62 -17.26 4.77
C THR A 97 28.60 -17.75 5.80
N VAL A 98 28.18 -19.01 5.66
CA VAL A 98 27.27 -19.66 6.62
C VAL A 98 27.84 -19.64 8.05
N ASP A 99 29.16 -19.59 8.19
CA ASP A 99 29.85 -19.50 9.48
C ASP A 99 29.59 -18.15 10.18
N ALA A 100 29.55 -17.05 9.43
CA ALA A 100 29.24 -15.72 9.97
C ALA A 100 27.76 -15.60 10.42
N MET A 101 26.86 -16.31 9.75
CA MET A 101 25.46 -16.40 10.19
C MET A 101 25.32 -17.24 11.47
N GLN A 102 26.17 -18.25 11.65
CA GLN A 102 26.14 -19.14 12.80
C GLN A 102 26.65 -18.46 14.07
N GLU A 103 27.66 -17.59 13.97
CA GLU A 103 28.20 -16.80 15.08
C GLU A 103 27.14 -15.85 15.68
N ILE A 104 26.37 -15.16 14.84
CA ILE A 104 25.27 -14.27 15.27
C ILE A 104 24.15 -15.06 15.95
N LEU A 105 23.87 -16.29 15.50
CA LEU A 105 22.86 -17.16 16.11
C LEU A 105 23.30 -17.70 17.48
N ASP A 106 24.59 -17.91 17.69
CA ASP A 106 25.12 -18.39 18.97
C ASP A 106 25.07 -17.29 20.06
N ASP A 107 25.27 -16.02 19.68
CA ASP A 107 25.09 -14.87 20.59
C ASP A 107 23.61 -14.72 21.03
N VAL A 108 22.66 -14.85 20.10
CA VAL A 108 21.21 -14.83 20.43
C VAL A 108 20.84 -16.01 21.33
N ARG A 109 21.51 -17.16 21.17
CA ARG A 109 21.27 -18.35 21.98
C ARG A 109 21.83 -18.22 23.39
N ALA A 110 22.85 -17.39 23.60
CA ALA A 110 23.45 -17.14 24.92
C ALA A 110 22.59 -16.23 25.81
N GLU A 111 21.60 -15.50 25.27
CA GLU A 111 20.77 -14.54 26.02
C GLU A 111 19.39 -15.08 26.49
N GLN A 112 19.12 -16.40 26.39
CA GLN A 112 17.84 -16.96 26.86
C GLN A 112 17.80 -17.28 28.38
N PHE A 113 17.46 -16.28 29.19
CA PHE A 113 16.79 -16.38 30.51
C PHE A 113 15.96 -15.08 30.64
N THR A 114 14.64 -15.00 30.58
CA THR A 114 13.56 -15.81 31.14
C THR A 114 12.32 -15.75 30.25
N ASN A 115 11.71 -16.90 29.95
CA ASN A 115 10.39 -16.97 29.36
C ASN A 115 9.35 -16.62 30.45
N ASP A 116 9.00 -15.35 30.60
CA ASP A 116 7.83 -14.90 31.36
C ASP A 116 6.75 -14.40 30.40
N TRP A 117 6.07 -15.35 29.75
CA TRP A 117 4.82 -15.09 29.04
C TRP A 117 3.70 -15.96 29.62
N THR A 118 3.67 -16.08 30.95
CA THR A 118 2.52 -16.67 31.66
C THR A 118 2.14 -15.82 32.85
N ASP A 119 1.74 -14.57 32.61
CA ASP A 119 0.86 -13.83 33.54
C ASP A 119 0.00 -12.79 32.81
N CYS A 120 -1.10 -13.24 32.21
CA CYS A 120 -2.33 -12.45 32.11
C CYS A 120 -3.51 -13.43 32.15
N SER A 121 -3.61 -14.14 33.26
CA SER A 121 -4.86 -14.74 33.68
C SER A 121 -5.22 -14.14 35.03
N THR A 122 -6.43 -13.60 35.10
CA THR A 122 -7.20 -13.17 36.29
C THR A 122 -7.31 -11.65 36.50
N ILE A 123 -8.30 -11.04 35.85
CA ILE A 123 -9.21 -10.14 36.56
C ILE A 123 -10.62 -10.69 36.32
N ASP A 124 -11.14 -11.43 37.31
CA ASP A 124 -12.57 -11.61 37.57
C ASP A 124 -13.21 -10.21 37.65
N GLY A 125 -14.30 -9.87 36.97
CA GLY A 125 -15.61 -10.51 37.04
C GLY A 125 -16.53 -9.61 37.87
N ASP A 126 -17.42 -8.85 37.22
CA ASP A 126 -18.67 -8.32 37.81
C ASP A 126 -19.70 -8.21 36.65
N HIS A 127 -20.53 -9.22 36.43
CA HIS A 127 -21.85 -9.42 37.04
C HIS A 127 -22.98 -8.65 36.31
N LEU A 128 -23.50 -9.24 35.23
CA LEU A 128 -24.81 -8.87 34.66
C LEU A 128 -25.89 -9.67 35.38
N GLU A 129 -26.48 -9.07 36.43
CA GLU A 129 -27.72 -9.57 37.02
C GLU A 129 -28.88 -9.44 36.05
N HIS A 130 -29.68 -10.51 36.01
CA HIS A 130 -31.02 -10.47 35.46
C HIS A 130 -31.88 -9.53 36.30
N GLY A 131 -32.55 -8.58 35.64
CA GLY A 131 -33.59 -7.76 36.24
C GLY A 131 -34.82 -7.75 35.35
N ASP A 132 -35.80 -8.57 35.71
CA ASP A 132 -37.17 -8.51 35.21
C ASP A 132 -37.72 -7.09 35.33
N THR A 133 -38.46 -6.62 34.32
CA THR A 133 -39.40 -5.50 34.48
C THR A 133 -40.80 -5.99 34.17
N ILE A 134 -41.63 -6.00 35.20
CA ILE A 134 -43.08 -6.25 35.17
C ILE A 134 -43.81 -4.90 35.18
N LEU A 135 -44.82 -4.78 34.31
CA LEU A 135 -46.00 -3.88 34.28
C LEU A 135 -45.81 -2.38 33.97
N GLU A 136 -46.48 -1.94 32.90
CA GLU A 136 -47.83 -1.32 32.96
C GLU A 136 -48.75 -1.93 31.90
#